data_AF-A0A5J6LDQ7-F1
#
_entry.id   AF-A0A5J6LDQ7-F1
#
_cell.length_a   1.000
_cell.length_b   1.000
_cell.length_c   1.000
_cell.angle_alpha   90.00
_cell.angle_beta   90.00
_cell.angle_gamma   90.00
#
_symmetry.space_group_name_H-M   'P 1'
#
loop_
_entity.id
_entity.type
_entity.pdbx_description
1 polymer ?
#
loop_
_entity_poly.entity_id
_entity_poly.type
_entity_poly.pdbx_seq_one_letter_code
_entity_poly.pdbx_strand_id
1 'polypeptide(L)'
;MYQAHTAVESIVRDPEQILPLLAEASGQSRWITLINPPALPNRQVLLQAGIEMHKIRIIHTQNRHQWLKTLSTCVCNGLNSLVVAWPEPSVSAATVKALADACRHGKSFCLLLGNRQVNLPMQQAIMAGPRQEEQLQLAL
;
A
#
# COMPACT_ATOMS: atom_id res chain seq x y z
N MET A 1 22.02 2.63 10.95
CA MET A 1 21.65 1.59 11.94
C MET A 1 20.20 1.86 12.35
N TYR A 2 19.21 1.24 11.69
CA TYR A 2 17.79 1.56 11.91
C TYR A 2 17.28 0.84 13.18
N GLN A 3 17.19 1.55 14.30
CA GLN A 3 16.49 1.11 15.50
C GLN A 3 15.21 1.94 15.69
N ALA A 4 14.16 1.56 14.95
CA ALA A 4 12.77 1.94 15.23
C ALA A 4 11.84 0.99 14.45
N HIS A 5 11.73 -0.25 14.93
CA HIS A 5 10.79 -1.23 14.39
C HIS A 5 9.40 -0.89 14.93
N THR A 6 8.60 -0.12 14.19
CA THR A 6 7.12 -0.15 14.14
C THR A 6 6.61 1.15 13.49
N ALA A 7 5.98 1.07 12.33
CA ALA A 7 4.90 1.98 11.97
C ALA A 7 3.80 1.13 11.33
N VAL A 8 2.65 0.98 12.01
CA VAL A 8 1.53 0.12 11.58
C VAL A 8 0.45 0.91 10.84
N GLU A 9 0.54 2.23 10.80
CA GLU A 9 -0.33 3.06 9.98
C GLU A 9 0.49 4.12 9.28
N SER A 10 0.50 4.06 7.95
CA SER A 10 0.87 5.21 7.14
C SER A 10 -0.21 5.36 6.09
N ILE A 11 -0.82 6.54 6.03
CA ILE A 11 -1.84 6.91 5.05
C ILE A 11 -1.11 7.14 3.72
N VAL A 12 -0.47 6.12 3.17
CA VAL A 12 0.13 6.21 1.83
C VAL A 12 -0.96 5.87 0.83
N ARG A 13 -1.36 6.88 0.06
CA ARG A 13 -2.43 6.76 -0.94
C ARG A 13 -1.90 6.22 -2.25
N ASP A 14 -0.65 6.58 -2.60
CA ASP A 14 -0.03 6.22 -3.86
C ASP A 14 1.04 5.14 -3.66
N PRO A 15 0.99 4.03 -4.40
CA PRO A 15 1.99 2.96 -4.29
C PRO A 15 3.41 3.41 -4.71
N GLU A 16 3.56 4.53 -5.40
CA GLU A 16 4.87 5.07 -5.75
C GLU A 16 5.59 5.70 -4.55
N GLN A 17 4.85 6.20 -3.56
CA GLN A 17 5.44 6.81 -2.36
C GLN A 17 6.16 5.79 -1.46
N ILE A 18 5.86 4.48 -1.62
CA ILE A 18 6.57 3.41 -0.89
C ILE A 18 7.82 2.92 -1.63
N LEU A 19 8.10 3.35 -2.87
CA LEU A 19 9.27 2.92 -3.65
C LEU A 19 10.61 3.05 -2.92
N PRO A 20 10.95 4.18 -2.25
CA PRO A 20 12.22 4.27 -1.53
C PRO A 20 12.28 3.27 -0.37
N LEU A 21 11.17 3.04 0.33
CA LEU A 21 11.10 2.04 1.40
C LEU A 21 11.27 0.62 0.86
N LEU A 22 10.70 0.33 -0.32
CA LEU A 22 10.88 -0.95 -1.01
C LEU A 22 12.34 -1.15 -1.44
N ALA A 23 13.00 -0.11 -1.96
CA ALA A 23 14.41 -0.18 -2.35
C ALA A 23 15.32 -0.44 -1.14
N GLU A 24 15.11 0.26 -0.03
CA GLU A 24 15.85 0.02 1.21
C GLU A 24 15.59 -1.38 1.79
N ALA A 25 14.33 -1.82 1.83
CA ALA A 25 13.97 -3.15 2.32
C ALA A 25 14.52 -4.27 1.43
N SER A 26 14.69 -4.00 0.13
CA SER A 26 15.24 -4.94 -0.85
C SER A 26 16.72 -5.21 -0.61
N GLY A 27 17.48 -4.23 -0.09
CA GLY A 27 18.87 -4.44 0.27
C GLY A 27 19.10 -5.43 1.42
N GLN A 28 18.04 -5.81 2.16
CA GLN A 28 18.11 -6.79 3.24
C GLN A 28 18.03 -8.23 2.70
N SER A 29 18.54 -9.22 3.44
CA SER A 29 18.44 -10.65 3.08
C SER A 29 17.05 -11.27 3.34
N ARG A 30 16.01 -10.45 3.52
CA ARG A 30 14.66 -10.87 3.93
C ARG A 30 13.63 -10.41 2.91
N TRP A 31 12.48 -11.09 2.88
CA TRP A 31 11.43 -10.85 1.90
C TRP A 31 10.73 -9.50 2.09
N ILE A 32 10.33 -8.89 0.98
CA ILE A 32 9.29 -7.88 0.93
C ILE A 32 8.00 -8.59 0.55
N THR A 33 6.99 -8.59 1.43
CA THR A 33 5.69 -9.23 1.15
C THR A 33 4.60 -8.18 0.92
N LEU A 34 3.91 -8.25 -0.22
CA LEU A 34 2.72 -7.46 -0.54
C LEU A 34 1.47 -8.33 -0.38
N ILE A 35 0.51 -7.92 0.45
CA ILE A 35 -0.72 -8.68 0.74
C ILE A 35 -1.95 -7.94 0.20
N ASN A 36 -2.65 -8.57 -0.73
CA ASN A 36 -3.79 -8.00 -1.47
C ASN A 36 -3.50 -6.63 -2.11
N PRO A 37 -2.39 -6.43 -2.85
CA PRO A 37 -2.20 -5.17 -3.55
C PRO A 37 -3.36 -4.94 -4.56
N PRO A 38 -3.96 -3.74 -4.61
CA PRO A 38 -5.06 -3.43 -5.52
C PRO A 38 -4.61 -3.41 -6.98
N ALA A 39 -3.34 -3.04 -7.20
CA ALA A 39 -2.65 -3.13 -8.47
C ALA A 39 -1.22 -3.61 -8.23
N LEU A 40 -0.71 -4.43 -9.14
CA LEU A 40 0.68 -4.85 -9.12
C LEU A 40 1.57 -3.64 -9.48
N PRO A 41 2.63 -3.34 -8.71
CA PRO A 41 3.53 -2.27 -9.09
C PRO A 41 4.20 -2.60 -10.43
N ASN A 42 4.32 -1.60 -11.30
CA ASN A 42 4.92 -1.79 -12.62
C ASN A 42 6.38 -2.27 -12.46
N ARG A 43 6.68 -3.44 -13.05
CA ARG A 43 8.01 -4.05 -12.99
C ARG A 43 9.12 -3.11 -13.45
N GLN A 44 8.90 -2.30 -14.48
CA GLN A 44 9.91 -1.36 -14.97
C GLN A 44 10.18 -0.26 -13.95
N VAL A 45 9.14 0.25 -13.28
CA VAL A 45 9.26 1.25 -12.22
C VAL A 45 10.03 0.67 -11.02
N LEU A 46 9.73 -0.58 -10.64
CA LEU A 46 10.45 -1.26 -9.57
C LEU A 46 11.95 -1.46 -9.89
N LEU A 47 12.27 -1.86 -11.13
CA LEU A 47 13.65 -2.02 -11.57
C LEU A 47 14.40 -0.68 -11.62
N GLN A 48 13.75 0.39 -12.09
CA GLN A 48 14.33 1.73 -12.10
C GLN A 48 14.57 2.28 -10.69
N ALA A 49 13.74 1.89 -9.73
CA ALA A 49 13.93 2.19 -8.31
C ALA A 49 15.03 1.34 -7.63
N GLY A 50 15.70 0.43 -8.36
CA GLY A 50 16.77 -0.40 -7.82
C GLY A 50 16.30 -1.57 -6.95
N ILE A 51 15.03 -1.99 -7.10
CA ILE A 51 14.45 -3.05 -6.27
C ILE A 51 14.78 -4.42 -6.87
N GLU A 52 15.28 -5.33 -6.04
CA GLU A 52 15.56 -6.71 -6.41
C GLU A 52 14.25 -7.50 -6.51
N MET A 53 13.74 -7.65 -7.73
CA MET A 53 12.45 -8.30 -8.00
C MET A 53 12.30 -9.70 -7.39
N HIS A 54 13.40 -10.44 -7.22
CA HIS A 54 13.37 -11.79 -6.64
C HIS A 54 13.11 -11.80 -5.13
N LYS A 55 13.13 -10.65 -4.46
CA LYS A 55 12.81 -10.48 -3.03
C LYS A 55 11.39 -10.01 -2.78
N ILE A 56 10.63 -9.69 -3.83
CA ILE A 56 9.23 -9.30 -3.72
C ILE A 56 8.37 -10.55 -3.82
N ARG A 57 7.50 -10.74 -2.83
CA ARG A 57 6.47 -11.77 -2.83
C ARG A 57 5.09 -11.14 -2.74
N ILE A 58 4.16 -11.64 -3.53
CA ILE A 58 2.78 -11.15 -3.56
C ILE A 58 1.86 -12.27 -3.10
N ILE A 59 0.97 -11.95 -2.16
CA ILE A 59 0.02 -12.90 -1.60
C ILE A 59 -1.39 -12.32 -1.76
N HIS A 60 -2.27 -13.10 -2.39
CA HIS A 60 -3.69 -12.83 -2.46
C HIS A 60 -4.44 -13.75 -1.49
N THR A 61 -5.34 -13.17 -0.70
CA THR A 61 -6.16 -13.88 0.28
C THR A 61 -7.62 -13.80 -0.11
N GLN A 62 -8.37 -14.87 0.13
CA GLN A 62 -9.76 -15.00 -0.28
C GLN A 62 -10.74 -14.26 0.65
N ASN A 63 -10.37 -14.07 1.92
CA ASN A 63 -11.22 -13.43 2.92
C ASN A 63 -10.41 -12.77 4.04
N ARG A 64 -11.10 -11.99 4.87
CA ARG A 64 -10.50 -11.23 5.98
C ARG A 64 -9.78 -12.13 7.00
N HIS A 65 -10.31 -13.32 7.30
CA HIS A 65 -9.68 -14.22 8.25
C HIS A 65 -8.33 -14.71 7.72
N GLN A 66 -8.28 -15.13 6.46
CA GLN A 66 -7.05 -15.51 5.80
C GLN A 66 -6.08 -14.33 5.68
N TRP A 67 -6.58 -13.12 5.40
CA TRP A 67 -5.78 -11.90 5.38
C TRP A 67 -5.08 -11.64 6.73
N LEU A 68 -5.83 -11.64 7.84
CA LEU A 68 -5.27 -11.42 9.18
C LEU A 68 -4.25 -12.48 9.56
N LYS A 69 -4.55 -13.75 9.27
CA LYS A 69 -3.65 -14.86 9.56
C LYS A 69 -2.35 -14.74 8.76
N THR A 70 -2.45 -14.48 7.46
CA THR A 70 -1.28 -14.28 6.59
C THR A 70 -0.45 -13.10 7.05
N LEU A 71 -1.08 -11.96 7.33
CA LEU A 71 -0.40 -10.75 7.80
C LEU A 71 0.34 -11.00 9.11
N SER A 72 -0.35 -11.51 10.12
CA SER A 72 0.24 -11.84 11.44
C SER A 72 1.41 -12.80 11.30
N THR A 73 1.27 -13.83 10.46
CA THR A 73 2.35 -14.80 10.20
C THR A 73 3.56 -14.11 9.57
N CYS A 74 3.36 -13.26 8.55
CA CYS A 74 4.46 -12.60 7.85
C CYS A 74 5.22 -11.63 8.75
N VAL A 75 4.53 -10.86 9.59
CA VAL A 75 5.19 -9.88 10.47
C VAL A 75 5.87 -10.52 11.68
N CYS A 76 5.44 -11.72 12.10
CA CYS A 76 5.96 -12.40 13.28
C CYS A 76 7.13 -13.36 12.99
N ASN A 77 7.16 -13.99 11.82
CA ASN A 77 8.07 -15.11 11.54
C ASN A 77 9.54 -14.74 11.31
N GLY A 78 9.91 -13.47 11.28
CA GLY A 78 11.30 -13.03 11.09
C GLY A 78 11.84 -13.10 9.67
N LEU A 79 11.05 -13.59 8.71
CA LEU A 79 11.49 -13.81 7.32
C LEU A 79 11.30 -12.59 6.41
N ASN A 80 10.60 -11.57 6.89
CA ASN A 80 10.25 -10.39 6.11
C ASN A 80 10.98 -9.15 6.65
N SER A 81 11.52 -8.32 5.77
CA SER A 81 12.01 -6.98 6.12
C SER A 81 10.85 -5.99 6.15
N LEU A 82 9.96 -6.11 5.18
CA LEU A 82 8.81 -5.24 4.97
C LEU A 82 7.58 -6.05 4.56
N VAL A 83 6.45 -5.78 5.20
CA VAL A 83 5.14 -6.27 4.81
C VAL A 83 4.29 -5.06 4.47
N VAL A 84 3.68 -5.04 3.28
CA VAL A 84 2.72 -4.01 2.89
C VAL A 84 1.39 -4.71 2.66
N ALA A 85 0.33 -4.26 3.31
CA ALA A 85 -0.97 -4.89 3.21
C ALA A 85 -2.07 -3.85 3.00
N TRP A 86 -3.05 -4.20 2.16
CA TRP A 86 -4.21 -3.37 1.90
C TRP A 86 -5.43 -3.99 2.59
N PRO A 87 -5.83 -3.46 3.77
CA PRO A 87 -6.99 -3.97 4.48
C PRO A 87 -8.30 -3.53 3.83
N GLU A 88 -9.20 -4.48 3.60
CA GLU A 88 -10.63 -4.23 3.38
C GLU A 88 -11.45 -5.13 4.32
N PRO A 89 -12.35 -4.58 5.17
CA PRO A 89 -12.49 -3.18 5.62
C PRO A 89 -11.40 -2.77 6.64
N SER A 90 -11.51 -1.57 7.22
CA SER A 90 -10.55 -1.01 8.18
C SER A 90 -10.18 -1.97 9.33
N VAL A 91 -8.96 -1.82 9.82
CA VAL A 91 -8.42 -2.63 10.91
C VAL A 91 -8.72 -1.92 12.23
N SER A 92 -9.14 -2.65 13.26
CA SER A 92 -9.41 -2.05 14.57
C SER A 92 -8.10 -1.66 15.28
N ALA A 93 -8.16 -0.68 16.18
CA ALA A 93 -7.00 -0.26 16.97
C ALA A 93 -6.38 -1.42 17.78
N ALA A 94 -7.20 -2.35 18.28
CA ALA A 94 -6.73 -3.55 18.97
C ALA A 94 -5.90 -4.46 18.05
N THR A 95 -6.35 -4.65 16.81
CA THR A 95 -5.62 -5.44 15.81
C THR A 95 -4.34 -4.72 15.38
N VAL A 96 -4.35 -3.40 15.19
CA VAL A 96 -3.15 -2.59 14.93
C VAL A 96 -2.12 -2.77 16.03
N LYS A 97 -2.53 -2.71 17.31
CA LYS A 97 -1.65 -2.93 18.45
C LYS A 97 -1.05 -4.35 18.45
N ALA A 98 -1.88 -5.38 18.25
CA ALA A 98 -1.41 -6.75 18.17
C ALA A 98 -0.41 -6.97 17.01
N LEU A 99 -0.63 -6.32 15.87
CA LEU A 99 0.29 -6.36 14.73
C LEU A 99 1.61 -5.64 15.04
N ALA A 100 1.58 -4.50 15.76
CA ALA A 100 2.78 -3.82 16.21
C ALA A 100 3.64 -4.72 17.10
N ASP A 101 3.01 -5.44 18.04
CA ASP A 101 3.69 -6.39 18.92
C ASP A 101 4.33 -7.53 18.11
N ALA A 102 3.59 -8.08 17.15
CA ALA A 102 4.09 -9.12 16.25
C ALA A 102 5.25 -8.63 15.36
N CYS A 103 5.20 -7.40 14.86
CA CYS A 103 6.28 -6.76 14.09
C CYS A 103 7.56 -6.66 14.91
N ARG A 104 7.45 -6.29 16.20
CA ARG A 104 8.62 -6.24 17.10
C ARG A 104 9.21 -7.63 17.30
N HIS A 105 8.37 -8.66 17.42
CA HIS A 105 8.82 -10.04 17.55
C HIS A 105 9.58 -10.52 16.30
N GLY A 106 9.01 -10.33 15.11
CA GLY A 106 9.63 -10.72 13.85
C GLY A 106 10.64 -9.70 13.30
N LYS A 107 10.97 -8.65 14.05
CA LYS A 107 11.86 -7.55 13.61
C LYS A 107 11.52 -7.05 12.19
N SER A 108 10.22 -6.96 11.91
CA SER A 108 9.65 -6.66 10.59
C SER A 108 9.00 -5.29 10.61
N PHE A 109 8.97 -4.61 9.47
CA PHE A 109 8.17 -3.40 9.28
C PHE A 109 6.86 -3.73 8.58
N CYS A 110 5.75 -3.09 8.94
CA CYS A 110 4.43 -3.41 8.39
C CYS A 110 3.63 -2.16 8.03
N LEU A 111 3.42 -1.89 6.75
CA LEU A 111 2.55 -0.80 6.29
C LEU A 111 1.15 -1.29 6.00
N LEU A 112 0.15 -0.64 6.59
CA LEU A 112 -1.27 -0.80 6.23
C LEU A 112 -1.69 0.36 5.34
N LEU A 113 -2.04 0.05 4.09
CA LEU A 113 -2.46 1.05 3.10
C LEU A 113 -3.97 0.96 2.86
N GLY A 114 -4.70 1.96 3.35
CA GLY A 114 -6.15 2.00 3.18
C GLY A 114 -6.54 2.24 1.73
N ASN A 115 -7.37 1.36 1.16
CA ASN A 115 -8.04 1.62 -0.11
C ASN A 115 -9.22 2.57 0.13
N ARG A 116 -8.95 3.87 0.30
CA ARG A 116 -10.01 4.87 0.07
C ARG A 116 -10.09 5.03 -1.44
N GLN A 117 -10.85 4.16 -2.10
CA GLN A 117 -11.61 4.63 -3.25
C GLN A 117 -12.48 5.76 -2.69
N VAL A 118 -12.02 7.00 -2.86
CA VAL A 118 -12.95 8.11 -2.88
C VAL A 118 -13.86 7.78 -4.05
N ASN A 119 -15.02 7.21 -3.74
CA ASN A 119 -16.17 7.32 -4.60
C ASN A 119 -16.44 8.83 -4.65
N LEU A 120 -15.79 9.56 -5.58
CA LEU A 120 -16.27 10.88 -5.92
C LEU A 120 -17.69 10.61 -6.40
N PRO A 121 -18.75 11.12 -5.73
CA PRO A 121 -20.06 11.03 -6.32
C PRO A 121 -19.94 11.61 -7.73
N MET A 122 -20.40 10.85 -8.71
CA MET A 122 -20.40 11.14 -10.16
C MET A 122 -21.30 12.36 -10.49
N GLN A 123 -21.32 13.36 -9.63
CA GLN A 123 -22.10 14.59 -9.71
C GLN A 123 -21.21 15.82 -9.94
N GLN A 124 -19.88 15.72 -9.75
CA GLN A 124 -18.97 16.85 -9.99
C GLN A 124 -18.26 16.82 -11.35
N ALA A 125 -18.22 15.68 -12.04
CA ALA A 125 -17.60 15.58 -13.37
C ALA A 125 -18.45 16.21 -14.50
N ILE A 126 -19.76 16.42 -14.27
CA ILE A 126 -20.70 16.95 -15.27
C ILE A 126 -20.75 18.49 -15.31
N MET A 127 -20.00 19.20 -14.46
CA MET A 127 -20.05 20.68 -14.38
C MET A 127 -18.83 21.40 -14.98
N ALA A 128 -17.92 20.67 -15.64
CA ALA A 128 -16.82 21.26 -16.40
C ALA A 128 -17.03 21.05 -17.91
N GLY A 129 -18.18 21.52 -18.42
CA GLY A 129 -18.34 21.76 -19.85
C GLY A 129 -17.58 23.03 -20.25
N PRO A 130 -16.97 23.11 -21.46
CA PRO A 130 -16.19 24.26 -21.88
C PRO A 130 -17.09 25.49 -22.02
N ARG A 131 -16.83 26.51 -21.19
CA ARG A 131 -17.18 27.90 -21.52
C ARG A 131 -16.20 28.35 -22.59
N GLN A 132 -16.67 28.61 -23.81
CA GLN A 132 -16.17 29.58 -24.79
C GLN A 132 -16.61 29.16 -26.21
N GLU A 133 -17.84 29.49 -26.63
CA GLU A 133 -18.15 29.67 -28.08
C GLU A 133 -19.54 30.26 -28.39
N GLU A 134 -20.17 30.98 -27.45
CA GLU A 134 -21.37 31.78 -27.76
C GLU A 134 -21.06 33.28 -27.66
N GLN A 135 -20.02 33.71 -28.37
CA GLN A 135 -19.68 35.12 -28.59
C GLN A 135 -19.88 35.57 -30.05
N LEU A 136 -20.54 34.79 -30.93
CA LEU A 136 -20.58 35.14 -32.36
C LEU A 136 -21.92 35.25 -33.07
N GLN A 137 -23.09 35.12 -32.42
CA GLN A 137 -24.37 35.34 -33.12
C GLN A 137 -25.36 36.09 -32.26
N LEU A 138 -25.21 37.42 -32.19
CA LEU A 138 -26.29 38.40 -32.05
C LEU A 138 -25.74 39.77 -32.47
N ALA A 139 -25.31 39.83 -33.73
CA ALA A 139 -25.30 41.04 -34.53
C ALA A 139 -26.20 40.75 -35.74
N LEU A 140 -27.50 40.94 -35.54
CA LEU A 140 -28.51 41.29 -36.55
C LEU A 140 -29.83 41.63 -35.85
#